data_AF-A0A840BQP6-F1
#
_entry.id   AF-A0A840BQP6-F1
#
_cell.length_a   1.000
_cell.length_b   1.000
_cell.length_c   1.000
_cell.angle_alpha   90.00
_cell.angle_beta   90.00
_cell.angle_gamma   90.00
#
_symmetry.space_group_name_H-M   'P 1'
#
loop_
_entity.id
_entity.type
_entity.pdbx_description
1 polymer ?
#
loop_
_entity_poly.entity_id
_entity_poly.type
_entity_poly.pdbx_seq_one_letter_code
_entity_poly.pdbx_strand_id
1 'polypeptide(L)' 'MIEGIFNFVASWLVEVLLTVVFYWPGWLVLRLVTVGRYPPRLEQPHNVVFVSTIGFAALLAALTIGYQLSGS' A
#
# COMPACT_ATOMS: atom_id res chain seq x y z
N MET A 1 26.81 -9.85 -11.62
CA MET A 1 25.62 -10.55 -12.17
C MET A 1 24.63 -10.90 -11.07
N ILE A 2 25.03 -11.57 -9.98
CA ILE A 2 24.17 -11.90 -8.82
C ILE A 2 23.53 -10.66 -8.17
N GLU A 3 24.29 -9.58 -7.98
CA GLU A 3 23.81 -8.27 -7.48
C GLU A 3 22.62 -7.71 -8.29
N GLY A 4 22.67 -7.83 -9.62
CA GLY A 4 21.60 -7.33 -10.49
C GLY A 4 20.32 -8.15 -10.38
N ILE A 5 20.44 -9.46 -10.19
CA ILE A 5 19.31 -10.36 -9.95
C ILE A 5 18.68 -10.06 -8.59
N PHE A 6 19.50 -9.83 -7.56
CA PHE A 6 19.01 -9.51 -6.22
C PHE A 6 18.22 -8.20 -6.20
N ASN A 7 18.74 -7.14 -6.82
CA ASN A 7 18.06 -5.85 -6.91
C ASN A 7 16.75 -5.95 -7.73
N PHE A 8 16.75 -6.74 -8.81
CA PHE A 8 15.55 -6.98 -9.61
C PHE A 8 14.47 -7.70 -8.81
N VAL A 9 14.84 -8.77 -8.10
CA VAL A 9 13.92 -9.54 -7.25
C VAL A 9 13.41 -8.69 -6.10
N ALA A 10 14.27 -7.91 -5.44
CA ALA A 10 13.87 -7.01 -4.35
C ALA A 10 12.90 -5.92 -4.84
N SER A 11 13.18 -5.29 -5.97
CA SER A 11 12.30 -4.28 -6.57
C SER A 11 10.94 -4.88 -6.94
N TRP A 12 10.93 -6.07 -7.52
CA TRP A 12 9.72 -6.79 -7.88
C TRP A 12 8.91 -7.21 -6.64
N LEU A 13 9.59 -7.66 -5.59
CA LEU A 13 8.95 -8.01 -4.32
C LEU A 13 8.27 -6.78 -3.69
N VAL A 14 8.96 -5.65 -3.69
CA VAL A 14 8.44 -4.37 -3.17
C VAL A 14 7.25 -3.91 -4.01
N GLU A 15 7.31 -4.04 -5.33
CA GLU A 15 6.22 -3.67 -6.25
C GLU A 15 4.98 -4.56 -6.09
N VAL A 16 5.18 -5.87 -5.91
CA VAL A 16 4.11 -6.83 -5.60
C VAL A 16 3.55 -6.59 -4.21
N LEU A 17 4.39 -6.28 -3.21
CA LEU A 17 3.94 -5.82 -1.90
C LEU A 17 3.11 -4.54 -2.04
N LEU A 18 3.58 -3.51 -2.75
CA LEU A 18 2.84 -2.27 -3.01
C LEU A 18 1.51 -2.51 -3.73
N THR A 19 1.48 -3.37 -4.74
CA THR A 19 0.28 -3.55 -5.56
C THR A 19 -0.70 -4.53 -4.95
N VAL A 20 -0.24 -5.63 -4.36
CA VAL A 20 -1.11 -6.67 -3.77
C VAL A 20 -1.35 -6.40 -2.30
N VAL A 21 -0.34 -5.96 -1.56
CA VAL A 21 -0.42 -5.68 -0.12
C VAL A 21 -0.73 -4.23 0.20
N PHE A 22 -0.59 -3.23 -0.68
CA PHE A 22 -0.96 -1.82 -0.36
C PHE A 22 -2.19 -1.28 -1.07
N TYR A 23 -2.51 -1.77 -2.26
CA TYR A 23 -3.78 -1.45 -2.89
C TYR A 23 -4.97 -1.99 -2.09
N TRP A 24 -4.86 -3.25 -1.62
CA TRP A 24 -5.90 -3.92 -0.84
C TRP A 24 -6.21 -3.25 0.51
N PRO A 25 -5.23 -2.91 1.38
CA PRO A 25 -5.48 -2.14 2.58
C PRO A 25 -5.78 -0.69 2.29
N GLY A 26 -5.23 -0.05 1.25
CA GLY A 26 -5.65 1.30 0.86
C GLY A 26 -7.15 1.36 0.57
N TRP A 27 -7.64 0.35 -0.16
CA TRP A 27 -9.05 0.14 -0.42
C TRP A 27 -9.85 -0.20 0.84
N LEU A 28 -9.36 -1.10 1.70
CA LEU A 28 -10.00 -1.48 2.97
C LEU A 28 -10.06 -0.32 3.98
N VAL A 29 -9.00 0.47 4.10
CA VAL A 29 -8.91 1.67 4.95
C VAL A 29 -9.89 2.71 4.45
N LEU A 30 -9.91 2.99 3.15
CA LEU A 30 -10.91 3.88 2.58
C LEU A 30 -12.32 3.35 2.82
N ARG A 31 -12.54 2.05 2.70
CA ARG A 31 -13.83 1.41 3.01
C ARG A 31 -14.19 1.52 4.49
N LEU A 32 -13.25 1.38 5.42
CA LEU A 32 -13.48 1.56 6.85
C LEU A 32 -13.78 3.01 7.20
N VAL A 33 -12.96 3.96 6.73
CA VAL A 33 -13.10 5.40 6.97
C VAL A 33 -14.41 5.93 6.38
N THR A 34 -14.83 5.41 5.23
CA THR A 34 -16.09 5.81 4.58
C THR A 34 -17.30 4.99 5.03
N VAL A 35 -17.15 4.10 6.02
CA VAL A 35 -18.22 3.22 6.56
C VAL A 35 -18.89 2.39 5.45
N GLY A 36 -18.07 1.73 4.65
CA GLY A 36 -18.51 0.87 3.56
C GLY A 36 -18.94 1.59 2.28
N ARG A 37 -18.90 2.94 2.24
CA ARG A 37 -19.29 3.73 1.06
C ARG A 37 -18.25 3.74 -0.05
N TYR A 38 -17.03 3.25 0.21
CA TYR A 38 -16.01 3.02 -0.81
C TYR A 38 -16.16 1.62 -1.44
N PRO A 39 -16.00 1.48 -2.76
CA PRO A 39 -15.68 2.52 -3.74
C PRO A 39 -16.87 3.43 -4.11
N PRO A 40 -16.63 4.71 -4.47
CA PRO A 40 -17.68 5.58 -5.01
C PRO A 40 -18.28 4.96 -6.28
N ARG A 41 -19.53 5.32 -6.59
CA ARG A 41 -20.29 4.79 -7.75
C ARG A 41 -19.41 4.75 -8.99
N LEU A 42 -19.48 3.63 -9.73
CA LEU A 42 -18.67 3.28 -10.93
C LEU A 42 -18.57 4.37 -12.01
N GLU A 43 -19.43 5.38 -11.96
CA GLU A 43 -19.48 6.51 -12.91
C GLU A 43 -18.41 7.59 -12.64
N GLN A 44 -17.67 7.52 -11.52
CA GLN A 44 -16.56 8.43 -11.24
C GLN A 44 -15.21 7.77 -11.55
N PRO A 45 -14.31 8.44 -12.31
CA PRO A 45 -12.99 7.90 -12.58
C PRO A 45 -12.27 7.64 -11.27
N HIS A 46 -11.99 6.36 -11.01
CA HIS A 46 -11.28 5.91 -9.82
C HIS A 46 -9.88 6.54 -9.81
N ASN A 47 -9.63 7.45 -8.87
CA ASN A 47 -8.31 8.07 -8.77
C ASN A 47 -7.34 7.06 -8.11
N VAL A 48 -6.78 6.20 -8.95
CA VAL A 48 -5.83 5.14 -8.54
C VAL A 48 -4.65 5.75 -7.78
N VAL A 49 -4.20 6.95 -8.17
CA VAL A 49 -3.10 7.67 -7.51
C VAL A 49 -3.45 7.99 -6.05
N PHE A 50 -4.70 8.40 -5.77
CA PHE A 50 -5.15 8.70 -4.42
C PHE A 50 -5.20 7.44 -3.54
N VAL A 51 -5.75 6.34 -4.05
CA VAL A 51 -5.83 5.07 -3.31
C VAL A 51 -4.44 4.52 -3.01
N SER A 52 -3.54 4.56 -3.99
CA SER A 52 -2.14 4.15 -3.82
C SER A 52 -1.41 5.03 -2.81
N THR A 53 -1.70 6.34 -2.76
CA THR A 53 -1.11 7.25 -1.77
C THR A 53 -1.56 6.92 -0.34
N ILE A 54 -2.86 6.61 -0.16
CA ILE A 54 -3.39 6.17 1.14
C ILE A 54 -2.77 4.84 1.58
N GLY A 55 -2.66 3.87 0.66
CA GLY A 55 -1.97 2.61 0.92
C GLY A 55 -0.51 2.82 1.33
N PHE A 56 0.22 3.68 0.62
CA PHE A 56 1.61 4.02 0.93
C PHE A 56 1.77 4.70 2.29
N ALA A 57 0.89 5.66 2.62
CA ALA A 57 0.91 6.33 3.93
C ALA A 57 0.66 5.36 5.09
N ALA A 58 -0.29 4.42 4.93
CA ALA A 58 -0.57 3.39 5.92
C ALA A 58 0.64 2.46 6.15
N LEU A 59 1.38 2.15 5.08
CA LEU A 59 2.61 1.37 5.13
C LEU A 59 3.70 2.08 5.92
N LEU A 60 3.97 3.34 5.58
CA LEU A 60 4.97 4.13 6.28
C LEU A 60 4.65 4.21 7.77
N ALA A 61 3.38 4.46 8.11
CA ALA A 61 2.94 4.44 9.50
C ALA A 61 3.21 3.08 10.16
N ALA A 62 2.85 1.96 9.53
CA ALA A 62 3.09 0.62 10.06
C ALA A 62 4.59 0.32 10.22
N LEU A 63 5.41 0.73 9.27
CA LEU A 63 6.87 0.56 9.30
C LEU A 63 7.47 1.39 10.45
N THR A 64 7.09 2.66 10.57
CA THR A 64 7.55 3.54 11.65
C THR A 64 7.14 2.99 13.03
N ILE A 65 5.91 2.51 13.17
CA ILE A 65 5.42 1.88 14.40
C ILE A 65 6.21 0.59 14.68
N GLY A 66 6.39 -0.27 13.69
CA GLY A 66 7.16 -1.50 13.81
C GLY A 66 8.62 -1.27 14.19
N TYR A 67 9.26 -0.24 13.62
CA TYR A 67 10.61 0.18 13.99
C TYR A 67 10.67 0.69 15.43
N GLN A 68 9.69 1.48 15.88
CA GLN A 68 9.64 1.90 17.28
C GLN A 68 9.44 0.73 18.24
N LEU A 69 8.57 -0.23 17.90
CA LEU A 69 8.28 -1.39 18.74
C LEU A 69 9.40 -2.44 18.74
N SER A 70 10.20 -2.51 17.67
CA SER A 70 11.36 -3.41 17.59
C SER A 70 12.62 -2.82 18.23
N GLY A 71 12.65 -1.52 18.46
CA GLY A 71 13.77 -0.79 19.08
C GLY A 71 13.62 -0.56 20.59
N SER A 72 12.51 -1.00 21.20
CA SER A 72 12.22 -0.93 22.64
C SER A 72 12.39 -2.29 23.32
#